data_AF-A0A950MQS4-F1
#
_entry.id   AF-A0A950MQS4-F1
#
_cell.length_a   1.000
_cell.length_b   1.000
_cell.length_c   1.000
_cell.angle_alpha   90.00
_cell.angle_beta   90.00
_cell.angle_gamma   90.00
#
_symmetry.space_group_name_H-M   'P 1'
#
loop_
_entity.id
_entity.type
_entity.pdbx_description
1 polymer ?
#
loop_
_entity_poly.entity_id
_entity_poly.type
_entity_poly.pdbx_seq_one_letter_code
_entity_poly.pdbx_strand_id
1 'polypeptide(L)'
;LDLLMRERRNNGMGLVLITHDMGVVAETADRVIVQYAGQEMETNRTRELFADPHHPYTAALLAALPERANGRRLPAIPGVVPGPFDRPRGCVFSPRCAFVFDACHDAEPPPAAASLGRARCLTPLVAGFPSALELEGSGP
;
A
#
# COMPACT_ATOMS: atom_id res chain seq x y z
N LEU A 1 -3.94 -18.90 13.23
CA LEU A 1 -3.36 -17.67 13.83
C LEU A 1 -3.72 -17.49 15.30
N ASP A 2 -4.82 -18.10 15.75
CA ASP A 2 -5.45 -17.89 17.06
C ASP A 2 -4.56 -18.17 18.27
N LEU A 3 -3.59 -19.07 18.15
CA LEU A 3 -2.63 -19.34 19.22
C LEU A 3 -1.74 -18.11 19.47
N LEU A 4 -1.14 -17.55 18.40
CA LEU A 4 -0.28 -16.37 18.50
C LEU A 4 -1.06 -15.14 19.02
N MET A 5 -2.31 -14.99 18.59
CA MET A 5 -3.17 -13.90 19.07
C MET A 5 -3.55 -14.04 20.54
N ARG A 6 -3.77 -15.28 21.02
CA ARG A 6 -3.99 -15.55 22.44
C ARG A 6 -2.75 -15.25 23.27
N GLU A 7 -1.57 -15.73 22.85
CA GLU A 7 -0.31 -15.45 23.55
C GLU A 7 0.02 -13.95 23.59
N ARG A 8 -0.21 -13.24 22.47
CA ARG A 8 -0.06 -11.78 22.41
C ARG A 8 -0.88 -11.09 23.51
N ARG A 9 -2.15 -11.49 23.68
CA ARG A 9 -3.06 -10.91 24.68
C ARG A 9 -2.67 -11.30 26.11
N ASN A 10 -2.35 -12.57 26.33
CA ASN A 10 -2.04 -13.10 27.65
C ASN A 10 -0.74 -12.53 28.23
N ASN A 11 0.25 -12.28 27.38
CA ASN A 11 1.59 -11.86 27.79
C ASN A 11 1.88 -10.36 27.52
N GLY A 12 0.90 -9.61 27.01
CA GLY A 12 1.07 -8.17 26.71
C GLY A 12 2.14 -7.90 25.65
N MET A 13 2.32 -8.79 24.68
CA MET A 13 3.42 -8.73 23.71
C MET A 13 3.07 -7.90 22.46
N GLY A 14 4.10 -7.31 21.85
CA GLY A 14 4.02 -6.83 20.46
C GLY A 14 4.14 -8.00 19.48
N LEU A 15 3.37 -7.98 18.39
CA LEU A 15 3.42 -8.99 17.33
C LEU A 15 3.65 -8.29 15.99
N VAL A 16 4.69 -8.72 15.26
CA VAL A 16 4.92 -8.36 13.86
C VAL A 16 4.61 -9.57 13.01
N LEU A 17 3.61 -9.46 12.13
CA LEU A 17 3.21 -10.51 11.21
C LEU A 17 3.61 -10.13 9.79
N ILE A 18 4.27 -11.05 9.09
CA ILE A 18 4.58 -10.92 7.66
C ILE A 18 3.69 -11.91 6.91
N THR A 19 2.81 -11.41 6.06
CA THR A 19 1.89 -12.23 5.26
C THR A 19 1.58 -11.54 3.93
N HIS A 20 1.17 -12.32 2.93
CA HIS A 20 0.66 -11.84 1.66
C HIS A 20 -0.89 -11.81 1.61
N ASP A 21 -1.53 -12.35 2.64
CA ASP A 21 -2.98 -12.48 2.74
C ASP A 21 -3.58 -11.27 3.48
N MET A 22 -4.26 -10.40 2.75
CA MET A 22 -4.92 -9.23 3.32
C MET A 22 -6.15 -9.58 4.16
N GLY A 23 -6.82 -10.72 3.93
CA GLY A 23 -7.92 -11.18 4.78
C GLY A 23 -7.43 -11.43 6.21
N VAL A 24 -6.29 -12.11 6.35
CA VAL A 24 -5.64 -12.32 7.65
C VAL A 24 -5.25 -10.99 8.31
N VAL A 25 -4.74 -10.03 7.52
CA VAL A 25 -4.37 -8.70 8.03
C VAL A 25 -5.59 -7.96 8.58
N ALA A 26 -6.73 -8.02 7.88
CA ALA A 26 -7.96 -7.34 8.26
C ALA A 26 -8.45 -7.76 9.66
N GLU A 27 -8.26 -9.03 10.03
CA GLU A 27 -8.75 -9.59 11.29
C GLU A 27 -7.77 -9.42 12.46
N THR A 28 -6.46 -9.28 12.19
CA THR A 28 -5.44 -9.55 13.21
C THR A 28 -4.46 -8.40 13.47
N ALA A 29 -4.28 -7.49 12.52
CA ALA A 29 -3.32 -6.39 12.64
C ALA A 29 -3.98 -5.09 13.10
N ASP A 30 -3.26 -4.29 13.91
CA ASP A 30 -3.67 -2.93 14.27
C ASP A 30 -3.18 -1.89 13.25
N ARG A 31 -1.98 -2.12 12.70
CA ARG A 31 -1.29 -1.28 11.73
C ARG A 31 -0.69 -2.17 10.64
N VAL A 32 -0.75 -1.70 9.41
CA VAL A 32 -0.28 -2.41 8.22
C VAL A 32 0.82 -1.60 7.56
N ILE A 33 1.86 -2.28 7.10
CA ILE A 33 2.91 -1.74 6.25
C ILE A 33 2.87 -2.53 4.95
N VAL A 34 2.42 -1.90 3.88
CA VAL A 34 2.34 -2.52 2.56
C VAL A 34 3.71 -2.39 1.89
N GLN A 35 4.27 -3.50 1.44
CA GLN A 35 5.58 -3.51 0.78
C GLN A 35 5.49 -3.91 -0.69
N TYR A 36 6.36 -3.31 -1.51
CA TYR A 36 6.58 -3.68 -2.91
C TYR A 36 8.05 -3.52 -3.27
N ALA A 37 8.66 -4.56 -3.84
CA ALA A 37 10.08 -4.54 -4.26
C ALA A 37 11.05 -4.02 -3.18
N GLY A 38 10.82 -4.38 -1.91
CA GLY A 38 11.63 -3.96 -0.77
C GLY A 38 11.40 -2.51 -0.31
N GLN A 39 10.34 -1.85 -0.81
CA GLN A 39 9.97 -0.49 -0.41
C GLN A 39 8.63 -0.49 0.33
N GLU A 40 8.54 0.30 1.39
CA GLU A 40 7.29 0.63 2.06
C GLU A 40 6.45 1.54 1.15
N MET A 41 5.31 1.05 0.68
CA MET A 41 4.43 1.77 -0.23
C MET A 41 3.36 2.57 0.51
N GLU A 42 2.88 2.04 1.64
CA GLU A 42 1.83 2.67 2.46
C GLU A 42 1.86 2.10 3.88
N THR A 43 1.70 2.97 4.89
CA THR A 43 1.62 2.59 6.30
C THR A 43 0.45 3.27 6.99
N ASN A 44 -0.56 2.47 7.34
CA ASN A 44 -1.78 3.01 7.93
C ASN A 44 -2.41 2.05 8.95
N ARG A 45 -3.38 2.54 9.74
CA ARG A 45 -4.20 1.64 10.59
C ARG A 45 -5.01 0.73 9.69
N THR A 46 -5.18 -0.53 10.09
CA THR A 46 -5.86 -1.54 9.26
C THR A 46 -7.23 -1.07 8.78
N ARG A 47 -8.04 -0.51 9.68
CA ARG A 47 -9.38 0.02 9.36
C ARG A 47 -9.34 1.15 8.32
N GLU A 48 -8.37 2.06 8.44
CA GLU A 48 -8.22 3.20 7.54
C GLU A 48 -7.70 2.75 6.17
N LEU A 49 -6.71 1.86 6.14
CA LEU A 49 -6.15 1.28 4.91
C LEU A 49 -7.20 0.53 4.09
N PHE A 50 -8.04 -0.25 4.76
CA PHE A 50 -9.10 -1.01 4.08
C PHE A 50 -10.23 -0.08 3.63
N ALA A 51 -10.54 0.98 4.37
CA ALA A 51 -11.60 1.91 3.99
C ALA A 51 -11.21 2.78 2.78
N ASP A 52 -10.04 3.42 2.83
CA ASP A 52 -9.53 4.30 1.79
C ASP A 52 -8.00 4.12 1.62
N PRO A 53 -7.56 3.21 0.73
CA PRO A 53 -6.15 3.00 0.45
C PRO A 53 -5.58 4.14 -0.41
N HIS A 54 -4.46 4.71 0.03
CA HIS A 54 -3.91 5.92 -0.58
C HIS A 54 -2.86 5.63 -1.67
N HIS A 55 -2.23 4.45 -1.67
CA HIS A 55 -1.30 4.10 -2.74
C HIS A 55 -2.00 3.26 -3.83
N PRO A 56 -1.82 3.54 -5.15
CA PRO A 56 -2.43 2.77 -6.23
C PRO A 56 -2.18 1.26 -6.16
N TYR A 57 -0.98 0.86 -5.73
CA TYR A 57 -0.66 -0.55 -5.45
C TYR A 57 -1.55 -1.15 -4.36
N THR A 58 -1.70 -0.49 -3.20
CA THR A 58 -2.56 -0.95 -2.10
C THR A 58 -4.02 -1.05 -2.57
N ALA A 59 -4.50 -0.04 -3.29
CA ALA A 59 -5.86 -0.06 -3.85
C ALA A 59 -6.08 -1.25 -4.77
N ALA A 60 -5.10 -1.55 -5.63
CA ALA A 60 -5.18 -2.70 -6.53
C ALA A 60 -5.08 -4.05 -5.80
N LEU A 61 -4.29 -4.17 -4.74
CA LEU A 61 -4.26 -5.36 -3.89
C LEU A 61 -5.63 -5.61 -3.23
N LEU A 62 -6.24 -4.57 -2.66
CA LEU A 62 -7.55 -4.71 -2.03
C LEU A 62 -8.65 -4.98 -3.06
N ALA A 63 -8.58 -4.39 -4.25
CA ALA A 63 -9.53 -4.68 -5.33
C ALA A 63 -9.47 -6.13 -5.82
N ALA A 64 -8.33 -6.81 -5.63
CA ALA A 64 -8.14 -8.22 -5.96
C ALA A 64 -8.64 -9.18 -4.86
N LEU A 65 -9.22 -8.68 -3.77
CA LEU A 65 -9.76 -9.53 -2.71
C LEU A 65 -11.13 -10.14 -3.08
N PRO A 66 -11.33 -11.45 -2.85
CA PRO A 66 -12.60 -12.12 -3.13
C PRO A 66 -13.80 -11.47 -2.42
N GLU A 67 -13.62 -10.98 -1.20
CA GLU A 67 -14.68 -10.32 -0.41
C GLU A 67 -15.15 -9.00 -1.06
N ARG A 68 -14.34 -8.43 -1.95
CA ARG A 68 -14.67 -7.22 -2.74
C ARG A 68 -15.18 -7.55 -4.14
N ALA A 69 -15.11 -8.81 -4.57
CA ALA A 69 -15.73 -9.26 -5.81
C ALA A 69 -17.22 -9.55 -5.60
N ASN A 70 -18.07 -8.62 -6.01
CA ASN A 70 -19.52 -8.82 -6.13
C ASN A 70 -19.86 -9.74 -7.32
N GLY A 71 -19.31 -10.95 -7.37
CA GLY A 71 -19.50 -11.92 -8.47
C GLY A 71 -18.81 -11.55 -9.80
N ARG A 72 -17.96 -10.52 -9.81
CA ARG A 72 -17.20 -10.06 -10.97
C ARG A 72 -15.82 -10.72 -11.00
N ARG A 73 -15.23 -10.88 -12.19
CA ARG A 73 -13.84 -11.32 -12.34
C ARG A 73 -12.92 -10.34 -11.60
N LEU A 74 -12.06 -10.88 -10.74
CA LEU A 74 -11.10 -10.09 -9.96
C LEU A 74 -10.11 -9.37 -10.89
N PRO A 75 -9.87 -8.07 -10.69
CA PRO A 75 -8.84 -7.36 -11.42
C PRO A 75 -7.46 -7.86 -10.99
N ALA A 76 -6.60 -8.14 -11.96
CA ALA A 76 -5.19 -8.46 -11.70
C ALA A 76 -4.33 -7.23 -12.01
N ILE A 77 -3.29 -7.01 -11.21
CA ILE A 77 -2.31 -5.95 -11.48
C ILE A 77 -1.48 -6.38 -12.70
N PRO A 78 -1.55 -5.65 -13.83
CA PRO A 78 -0.88 -6.06 -15.06
C PRO A 78 0.65 -6.01 -14.93
N GLY A 79 1.34 -6.75 -15.80
CA GLY A 79 2.81 -6.77 -15.88
C GLY A 79 3.49 -7.66 -14.84
N VAL A 80 4.82 -7.67 -14.88
CA VAL A 80 5.70 -8.44 -13.98
C VAL A 80 6.35 -7.53 -12.95
N VAL A 81 6.64 -8.08 -11.76
CA VAL A 81 7.38 -7.34 -10.73
C VAL A 81 8.80 -7.07 -11.24
N PRO A 82 9.32 -5.83 -11.14
CA PRO A 82 10.70 -5.52 -11.50
C PRO A 82 11.70 -6.41 -10.77
N GLY A 83 12.73 -6.87 -11.48
CA GLY A 83 13.84 -7.57 -10.87
C GLY A 83 14.68 -6.64 -9.97
N PRO A 84 15.49 -7.18 -9.04
CA PRO A 84 16.33 -6.37 -8.15
C PRO A 84 17.28 -5.41 -8.88
N PHE A 85 17.68 -5.75 -10.10
CA PHE A 85 18.59 -4.97 -10.95
C PHE A 85 17.88 -4.01 -11.91
N ASP A 86 16.56 -4.15 -12.07
CA ASP A 86 15.75 -3.36 -13.01
C ASP A 86 14.86 -2.34 -12.27
N ARG A 87 15.33 -1.87 -11.11
CA ARG A 87 14.54 -0.96 -10.26
C ARG A 87 14.41 0.41 -10.93
N PRO A 88 13.19 0.94 -11.12
CA PRO A 88 12.99 2.29 -11.62
C PRO A 88 13.70 3.32 -10.72
N ARG A 89 14.20 4.41 -11.32
CA ARG A 89 14.79 5.54 -10.59
C ARG A 89 13.75 6.27 -9.74
N GLY A 90 12.53 6.41 -10.27
CA GLY A 90 11.41 7.05 -9.59
C GLY A 90 10.59 6.10 -8.70
N CYS A 91 9.27 6.23 -8.73
CA CYS A 91 8.37 5.31 -8.07
C CYS A 91 8.60 3.86 -8.57
N VAL A 92 8.90 2.94 -7.65
CA VAL A 92 9.14 1.52 -7.96
C VAL A 92 7.93 0.81 -8.58
N PHE A 93 6.72 1.35 -8.38
CA PHE A 93 5.48 0.84 -8.94
C PHE A 93 5.07 1.51 -10.26
N SER A 94 5.80 2.55 -10.71
CA SER A 94 5.48 3.29 -11.94
C SER A 94 5.21 2.41 -13.18
N PRO A 95 5.93 1.29 -13.44
CA PRO A 95 5.68 0.48 -14.64
C PRO A 95 4.34 -0.25 -14.65
N ARG A 96 3.66 -0.34 -13.49
CA ARG A 96 2.40 -1.09 -13.30
C ARG A 96 1.27 -0.22 -12.73
N CYS A 97 1.55 1.05 -12.48
CA CYS A 97 0.61 1.99 -11.90
C CYS A 97 -0.37 2.47 -12.98
N ALA A 98 -1.67 2.38 -12.70
CA ALA A 98 -2.71 2.88 -13.60
C ALA A 98 -2.79 4.43 -13.66
N PHE A 99 -2.14 5.10 -12.71
CA PHE A 99 -2.13 6.56 -12.58
C PHE A 99 -0.72 7.16 -12.77
N VAL A 100 0.17 6.44 -13.46
CA VAL A 100 1.54 6.91 -13.72
C VAL A 100 1.54 8.16 -14.62
N PHE A 101 2.46 9.07 -14.35
CA PHE A 101 2.75 10.26 -15.16
C PHE A 101 4.24 10.58 -15.09
N ASP A 102 4.72 11.51 -15.92
CA ASP A 102 6.15 11.72 -16.17
C ASP A 102 7.00 11.89 -14.89
N ALA A 103 6.55 12.70 -13.93
CA ALA A 103 7.31 12.94 -12.70
C ALA A 103 7.47 11.69 -11.82
N CYS A 104 6.64 10.65 -12.00
CA CYS A 104 6.79 9.38 -11.30
C CYS A 104 8.10 8.65 -11.67
N HIS A 105 8.75 9.02 -12.79
CA HIS A 105 9.98 8.37 -13.25
C HIS A 105 11.25 9.08 -12.75
N ASP A 106 11.13 10.31 -12.25
CA ASP A 106 12.28 11.17 -11.97
C ASP A 106 12.96 10.89 -10.64
N ALA A 107 12.17 10.76 -9.57
CA ALA A 107 12.65 10.55 -8.20
C ALA A 107 11.67 9.70 -7.38
N GLU A 108 12.20 9.00 -6.38
CA GLU A 108 11.37 8.27 -5.43
C GLU A 108 10.45 9.25 -4.68
N PRO A 109 9.13 9.03 -4.66
CA PRO A 109 8.22 9.91 -3.92
C PRO A 109 8.51 9.83 -2.41
N PRO A 110 8.55 10.98 -1.70
CA PRO A 110 8.56 10.95 -0.24
C PRO A 110 7.25 10.34 0.28
N PRO A 111 7.24 9.82 1.52
CA PRO A 111 5.99 9.40 2.14
C PRO A 111 5.09 10.61 2.36
N ALA A 112 3.82 10.49 1.96
CA ALA A 112 2.81 11.51 2.20
C ALA A 112 2.52 11.73 3.70
N ALA A 113 1.69 12.72 4.02
CA ALA A 113 1.24 12.97 5.37
C ALA A 113 0.58 11.74 6.02
N ALA A 114 0.55 11.70 7.36
CA ALA A 114 -0.07 10.59 8.10
C ALA A 114 -1.58 10.46 7.80
N SER A 115 -2.26 11.55 7.44
CA SER A 115 -3.65 11.57 6.98
C SER A 115 -3.84 10.82 5.66
N LEU A 116 -2.80 10.74 4.83
CA LEU A 116 -2.77 10.03 3.55
C LEU A 116 -2.05 8.68 3.65
N GLY A 117 -2.10 8.06 4.84
CA GLY A 117 -1.55 6.72 5.08
C GLY A 117 -0.04 6.60 4.86
N ARG A 118 0.72 7.71 4.91
CA ARG A 118 2.15 7.73 4.55
C ARG A 118 2.44 7.07 3.20
N ALA A 119 1.51 7.18 2.25
CA ALA A 119 1.67 6.58 0.94
C ALA A 119 2.87 7.19 0.22
N ARG A 120 3.77 6.36 -0.34
CA ARG A 120 4.87 6.82 -1.19
C ARG A 120 4.39 7.04 -2.62
N CYS A 121 3.58 8.08 -2.79
CA CYS A 121 3.00 8.46 -4.07
C CYS A 121 3.06 9.99 -4.22
N LEU A 122 3.33 10.48 -5.44
CA LEU A 122 3.28 11.93 -5.72
C LEU A 122 1.85 12.48 -5.69
N THR A 123 0.87 11.63 -6.00
CA THR A 123 -0.56 11.96 -5.99
C THR A 123 -1.33 10.86 -5.27
N PRO A 124 -1.24 10.78 -3.92
CA PRO A 124 -1.98 9.80 -3.14
C PRO A 124 -3.46 9.77 -3.51
N LEU A 125 -4.06 8.58 -3.52
CA LEU A 125 -5.48 8.42 -3.80
C LEU A 125 -6.31 8.95 -2.63
N VAL A 126 -7.38 9.66 -2.94
CA VAL A 126 -8.44 10.04 -2.01
C VAL A 126 -9.76 9.58 -2.62
N ALA A 127 -10.50 8.74 -1.90
CA ALA A 127 -11.71 8.10 -2.43
C ALA A 127 -11.48 7.37 -3.78
N GLY A 128 -10.29 6.78 -3.95
CA GLY A 128 -9.90 6.02 -5.14
C GLY A 128 -9.41 6.85 -6.34
N PHE A 129 -9.29 8.18 -6.22
CA PHE A 129 -8.80 9.05 -7.28
C PHE A 129 -7.52 9.78 -6.88
N PRO A 130 -6.54 9.98 -7.78
CA PRO A 130 -5.32 10.73 -7.48
C PRO A 130 -5.64 12.14 -6.97
N SER A 131 -5.03 12.53 -5.86
CA SER A 131 -5.09 13.90 -5.35
C SER A 131 -4.42 14.88 -6.32
N ALA A 132 -4.64 16.18 -6.09
CA ALA A 132 -3.76 17.18 -6.67
C ALA A 132 -2.31 16.93 -6.22
N LEU A 133 -1.35 17.29 -7.06
CA LEU A 133 0.07 17.16 -6.77
C LEU A 133 0.42 18.06 -5.58
N GLU A 134 0.49 17.48 -4.39
CA GLU A 134 1.01 18.15 -3.20
C GLU A 134 2.53 18.15 -3.31
N LEU A 135 3.09 19.12 -4.04
CA LEU A 135 4.52 19.42 -4.01
C LEU A 135 4.86 20.11 -2.68
N GLU A 136 4.56 19.48 -1.55
CA GLU A 136 5.04 19.95 -0.24
C GLU A 136 6.47 19.43 -0.04
N GLY A 137 7.44 20.21 -0.50
CA GLY A 137 8.85 19.87 -0.34
C GLY A 137 9.89 20.86 -0.86
N SER A 138 9.52 22.06 -1.35
CA SER A 138 10.50 23.14 -1.54
C SER A 138 10.52 24.10 -0.36
N GLY A 139 11.35 23.77 0.64
CA GLY A 139 12.15 24.76 1.38
C GLY A 139 11.90 24.86 2.91
N PRO A 140 12.80 25.54 3.63
CA PRO A 140 14.18 25.93 3.30
C PRO A 140 15.24 24.93 3.78
#